data_AF-A0A933BNI4-F1
#
_entry.id   AF-A0A933BNI4-F1
#
_cell.length_a   1.000
_cell.length_b   1.000
_cell.length_c   1.000
_cell.angle_alpha   90.00
_cell.angle_beta   90.00
_cell.angle_gamma   90.00
#
_symmetry.space_group_name_H-M   'P 1'
#
loop_
_entity.id
_entity.type
_entity.pdbx_description
1 polymer ?
#
loop_
_entity_poly.entity_id
_entity_poly.type
_entity_poly.pdbx_seq_one_letter_code
_entity_poly.pdbx_strand_id
1 'polypeptide(L)'
;MASNAAAAEPLSSLRVAPEVLKLIPYEIMRRHQLMPLDIRNGKLCVAMARPNDPAALEDARILTGYEIEILPAAPEDLNEALRRHFSDQADHPTCPELAVESSPSSSESGHPEAHVVEAVDRLLDLGLRMRASDIHLEPQRQGFFVRFRIDGVLKTIHEFPKPAQSSICSRIKVMSGMDITERRLPQDGQAGMPHQDKVIDLRISTLPGKYGEKVVIRILDKSGLALGLERLGFDAPMQSVFESLIERPHGLIL
;
A
#
# COMPACT_ATOMS: atom_id res chain seq x y z
N MET A 1 -8.47 -44.39 22.11
CA MET A 1 -7.67 -43.39 22.85
C MET A 1 -6.21 -43.58 22.48
N ALA A 2 -5.67 -42.70 21.63
CA ALA A 2 -4.25 -42.47 21.40
C ALA A 2 -4.17 -40.98 21.00
N SER A 3 -3.97 -40.08 21.97
CA SER A 3 -2.67 -39.44 22.26
C SER A 3 -2.10 -38.85 20.95
N ASN A 4 -2.49 -37.63 20.56
CA ASN A 4 -2.11 -36.33 21.12
C ASN A 4 -0.60 -36.22 21.38
N ALA A 5 0.16 -36.00 20.30
CA ALA A 5 1.54 -35.54 20.30
C ALA A 5 1.97 -35.12 18.88
N ALA A 6 1.27 -34.17 18.25
CA ALA A 6 1.89 -33.35 17.20
C ALA A 6 2.54 -32.16 17.90
N ALA A 7 3.63 -32.45 18.60
CA ALA A 7 4.43 -31.47 19.31
C ALA A 7 5.09 -30.53 18.29
N ALA A 8 4.77 -29.24 18.41
CA ALA A 8 5.71 -28.12 18.30
C ALA A 8 6.84 -28.24 17.26
N GLU A 9 6.53 -28.57 16.01
CA GLU A 9 7.41 -28.16 14.92
C GLU A 9 7.23 -26.65 14.73
N PRO A 10 8.30 -25.86 14.75
CA PRO A 10 8.18 -24.43 14.55
C PRO A 10 7.65 -24.22 13.13
N LEU A 11 6.55 -23.48 13.00
CA LEU A 11 5.91 -23.18 11.71
C LEU A 11 6.89 -22.59 10.70
N SER A 12 7.97 -21.98 11.18
CA SER A 12 9.08 -21.48 10.40
C SER A 12 9.87 -22.52 9.58
N SER A 13 9.83 -23.81 9.93
CA SER A 13 10.59 -24.86 9.21
C SER A 13 9.76 -25.69 8.24
N LEU A 14 8.44 -25.46 8.20
CA LEU A 14 7.53 -26.18 7.31
C LEU A 14 7.63 -25.63 5.89
N ARG A 15 8.09 -26.46 4.95
CA ARG A 15 8.06 -26.12 3.52
C ARG A 15 6.63 -26.17 3.01
N VAL A 16 5.98 -25.02 2.98
CA VAL A 16 4.64 -24.85 2.38
C VAL A 16 4.75 -24.75 0.86
N ALA A 17 3.89 -25.46 0.14
CA ALA A 17 3.82 -25.38 -1.31
C ALA A 17 3.35 -23.97 -1.76
N PRO A 18 4.01 -23.32 -2.73
CA PRO A 18 3.63 -21.97 -3.19
C PRO A 18 2.18 -21.87 -3.69
N GLU A 19 1.64 -22.96 -4.24
CA GLU A 19 0.25 -23.03 -4.70
C GLU A 19 -0.76 -22.89 -3.55
N VAL A 20 -0.42 -23.44 -2.38
CA VAL A 20 -1.25 -23.37 -1.17
C VAL A 20 -1.20 -21.97 -0.54
N LEU A 21 -0.04 -21.31 -0.58
CA LEU A 21 0.10 -19.92 -0.11
C LEU A 21 -0.75 -18.95 -0.93
N LYS A 22 -0.87 -19.16 -2.24
CA LYS A 22 -1.64 -18.28 -3.11
C LYS A 22 -3.16 -18.36 -2.94
N LEU A 23 -3.65 -19.38 -2.23
CA LEU A 23 -5.09 -19.56 -2.00
C LEU A 23 -5.69 -18.45 -1.12
N ILE A 24 -4.89 -17.85 -0.25
CA ILE A 24 -5.34 -16.77 0.63
C ILE A 24 -4.44 -15.56 0.39
N PRO A 25 -4.99 -14.38 0.05
CA PRO A 25 -4.19 -13.17 -0.11
C PRO A 25 -3.43 -12.79 1.17
N TYR A 26 -2.19 -12.30 1.04
CA TYR A 26 -1.34 -11.90 2.17
C TYR A 26 -2.03 -10.94 3.15
N GLU A 27 -2.81 -9.99 2.63
CA GLU A 27 -3.57 -9.03 3.44
C GLU A 27 -4.55 -9.73 4.40
N ILE A 28 -5.21 -10.80 3.94
CA ILE A 28 -6.13 -11.61 4.74
C ILE A 28 -5.36 -12.43 5.76
N MET A 29 -4.25 -13.06 5.35
CA MET A 29 -3.36 -13.79 6.24
C MET A 29 -2.90 -12.93 7.43
N ARG A 30 -2.45 -11.70 7.15
CA ARG A 30 -1.96 -10.77 8.18
C ARG A 30 -3.09 -10.20 9.03
N ARG A 31 -4.22 -9.84 8.42
CA ARG A 31 -5.39 -9.29 9.11
C ARG A 31 -5.97 -10.27 10.13
N HIS A 32 -6.14 -11.51 9.74
CA HIS A 32 -6.73 -12.55 10.58
C HIS A 32 -5.70 -13.37 11.35
N GLN A 33 -4.40 -13.08 11.17
CA GLN A 33 -3.31 -13.85 11.77
C GLN A 33 -3.50 -15.35 11.48
N LEU A 34 -3.56 -15.68 10.19
CA LEU A 34 -3.64 -17.05 9.69
C LEU A 34 -2.70 -17.29 8.51
N MET A 35 -2.32 -18.54 8.27
CA MET A 35 -1.48 -18.95 7.13
C MET A 35 -1.86 -20.36 6.67
N PRO A 36 -2.15 -20.57 5.38
CA PRO A 36 -2.41 -21.90 4.85
C PRO A 36 -1.10 -22.71 4.80
N LEU A 37 -1.15 -23.97 5.23
CA LEU A 37 0.02 -24.84 5.34
C LEU A 37 0.02 -25.97 4.30
N ASP A 38 -1.10 -26.66 4.15
CA ASP A 38 -1.19 -27.86 3.30
C ASP A 38 -2.65 -28.23 3.03
N ILE A 39 -2.90 -29.04 2.00
CA ILE A 39 -4.21 -29.63 1.73
C ILE A 39 -4.14 -31.13 2.01
N ARG A 40 -4.89 -31.60 3.00
CA ARG A 40 -4.93 -33.01 3.40
C ARG A 40 -6.35 -33.53 3.34
N ASN A 41 -6.58 -34.63 2.62
CA ASN A 41 -7.89 -35.28 2.50
C ASN A 41 -9.04 -34.33 2.07
N GLY A 42 -8.75 -33.35 1.20
CA GLY A 42 -9.73 -32.35 0.77
C GLY A 42 -10.03 -31.25 1.79
N LYS A 43 -9.25 -31.15 2.86
CA LYS A 43 -9.30 -30.08 3.86
C LYS A 43 -8.04 -29.22 3.80
N LEU A 44 -8.20 -27.91 3.90
CA LEU A 44 -7.09 -26.96 3.97
C LEU A 44 -6.66 -26.81 5.43
N CYS A 45 -5.44 -27.22 5.73
CA CYS A 45 -4.82 -27.01 7.03
C CYS A 45 -4.33 -25.56 7.12
N VAL A 46 -4.82 -24.82 8.11
CA VAL A 46 -4.50 -23.40 8.31
C VAL A 46 -3.95 -23.21 9.72
N ALA A 47 -2.74 -22.65 9.80
CA ALA A 47 -2.18 -22.16 11.05
C ALA A 47 -2.91 -20.88 11.46
N MET A 48 -3.42 -20.80 12.69
CA MET A 48 -4.15 -19.63 13.18
C MET A 48 -3.68 -19.23 14.57
N ALA A 49 -3.44 -17.93 14.77
CA ALA A 49 -3.15 -17.38 16.10
C ALA A 49 -4.38 -17.38 17.02
N ARG A 50 -5.58 -17.31 16.44
CA ARG A 50 -6.86 -17.30 17.17
C ARG A 50 -7.82 -18.34 16.58
N PRO A 51 -7.79 -19.59 17.08
CA PRO A 51 -8.68 -20.67 16.61
C PRO A 51 -10.18 -20.39 16.75
N ASN A 52 -10.58 -19.48 17.65
CA ASN A 52 -11.97 -19.17 17.94
C ASN A 52 -12.49 -17.91 17.21
N ASP A 53 -11.83 -17.45 16.13
CA ASP A 53 -12.31 -16.32 15.33
C ASP A 53 -13.21 -16.81 14.18
N PRO A 54 -14.55 -16.71 14.30
CA PRO A 54 -15.48 -17.21 13.29
C PRO A 54 -15.40 -16.41 11.98
N ALA A 55 -15.02 -15.14 12.02
CA ALA A 55 -14.90 -14.32 10.81
C ALA A 55 -13.70 -14.78 9.97
N ALA A 56 -12.57 -15.07 10.63
CA ALA A 56 -11.37 -15.59 9.97
C ALA A 56 -11.61 -16.95 9.29
N LEU A 57 -12.36 -17.84 9.94
CA LEU A 57 -12.72 -19.15 9.40
C LEU A 57 -13.69 -19.05 8.22
N GLU A 58 -14.68 -18.16 8.32
CA GLU A 58 -15.64 -17.91 7.24
C GLU A 58 -14.96 -17.34 6.01
N ASP A 59 -14.14 -16.30 6.19
CA ASP A 59 -13.41 -15.65 5.10
C ASP A 59 -12.45 -16.63 4.40
N ALA A 60 -11.72 -17.44 5.18
CA ALA A 60 -10.83 -18.47 4.63
C ALA A 60 -11.61 -19.55 3.87
N ARG A 61 -12.78 -19.98 4.36
CA ARG A 61 -13.61 -20.98 3.67
C ARG A 61 -14.20 -20.43 2.37
N ILE A 62 -14.69 -19.19 2.37
CA ILE A 62 -15.26 -18.54 1.18
C ILE A 62 -14.19 -18.36 0.10
N LEU A 63 -12.99 -17.91 0.48
CA LEU A 63 -11.91 -17.67 -0.48
C LEU A 63 -11.36 -18.95 -1.10
N THR A 64 -11.22 -20.00 -0.30
CA THR A 64 -10.51 -21.21 -0.73
C THR A 64 -11.42 -22.32 -1.21
N GLY A 65 -12.69 -22.32 -0.81
CA GLY A 65 -13.66 -23.38 -1.15
C GLY A 65 -13.43 -24.70 -0.41
N TYR A 66 -12.44 -24.79 0.49
CA TYR A 66 -12.10 -25.99 1.25
C TYR A 66 -12.66 -25.95 2.67
N GLU A 67 -12.91 -27.13 3.25
CA GLU A 67 -13.08 -27.24 4.71
C GLU A 67 -11.77 -26.91 5.42
N ILE A 68 -11.83 -26.08 6.46
CA ILE A 68 -10.64 -25.62 7.18
C ILE A 68 -10.35 -26.55 8.36
N GLU A 69 -9.14 -27.08 8.41
CA GLU A 69 -8.58 -27.75 9.59
C GLU A 69 -7.65 -26.77 10.32
N ILE A 70 -7.94 -26.50 11.59
CA ILE A 70 -7.24 -25.46 12.35
C ILE A 70 -6.04 -26.05 13.07
N LEU A 71 -4.87 -25.47 12.83
CA LEU A 71 -3.68 -25.70 13.63
C LEU A 71 -3.40 -24.46 14.50
N PRO A 72 -3.51 -24.54 15.84
CA PRO A 72 -3.19 -23.41 16.70
C PRO A 72 -1.70 -23.06 16.61
N ALA A 73 -1.42 -21.78 16.40
CA ALA A 73 -0.07 -21.23 16.21
C ALA A 73 0.19 -20.08 17.18
N ALA A 74 1.45 -19.91 17.61
CA ALA A 74 1.83 -18.69 18.29
C ALA A 74 1.84 -17.51 17.28
N PRO A 75 1.35 -16.32 17.65
CA PRO A 75 1.41 -15.12 16.80
C PRO A 75 2.83 -14.81 16.30
N GLU A 76 3.82 -15.01 17.16
CA GLU A 76 5.24 -14.78 16.86
C GLU A 76 5.73 -15.72 15.77
N ASP A 77 5.45 -17.02 15.89
CA ASP A 77 5.83 -18.05 14.92
C ASP A 77 5.15 -17.82 13.57
N LEU A 78 3.89 -17.39 13.58
CA LEU A 78 3.14 -17.09 12.37
C LEU A 78 3.69 -15.85 11.65
N ASN A 79 3.98 -14.78 12.39
CA ASN A 79 4.56 -13.58 11.80
C ASN A 79 5.93 -13.86 11.20
N GLU A 80 6.73 -14.71 11.87
CA GLU A 80 8.03 -15.11 11.37
C GLU A 80 7.93 -16.03 10.14
N ALA A 81 6.98 -16.98 10.13
CA ALA A 81 6.71 -17.82 8.97
C ALA A 81 6.20 -17.00 7.78
N LEU A 82 5.25 -16.08 7.99
CA LEU A 82 4.79 -15.15 6.97
C LEU A 82 5.96 -14.29 6.45
N ARG A 83 6.83 -13.78 7.34
CA ARG A 83 8.02 -13.05 6.90
C ARG A 83 8.95 -13.90 6.04
N ARG A 84 9.27 -15.14 6.43
CA ARG A 84 10.19 -16.00 5.65
C ARG A 84 9.61 -16.44 4.31
N HIS A 85 8.35 -16.85 4.28
CA HIS A 85 7.73 -17.37 3.06
C HIS A 85 7.36 -16.26 2.08
N PHE A 86 7.08 -15.05 2.58
CA PHE A 86 6.78 -13.89 1.74
C PHE A 86 7.99 -12.94 1.58
N SER A 87 9.14 -13.16 2.24
CA SER A 87 10.37 -12.38 1.97
C SER A 87 11.00 -12.74 0.62
N ASP A 88 10.80 -13.99 0.17
CA ASP A 88 11.44 -14.54 -1.03
C ASP A 88 10.44 -14.75 -2.19
N GLN A 89 9.13 -14.69 -1.90
CA GLN A 89 8.09 -14.68 -2.92
C GLN A 89 7.49 -13.27 -3.05
N ALA A 90 7.38 -12.83 -4.29
CA ALA A 90 7.01 -11.51 -4.80
C ALA A 90 5.66 -10.91 -4.33
N ASP A 91 5.08 -11.38 -3.23
CA ASP A 91 3.78 -10.97 -2.71
C ASP A 91 3.87 -10.18 -1.39
N HIS A 92 5.05 -10.02 -0.79
CA HIS A 92 5.30 -8.80 0.00
C HIS A 92 5.47 -7.67 -1.01
N PRO A 93 4.61 -6.64 -1.01
CA PRO A 93 4.85 -5.46 -1.80
C PRO A 93 6.05 -4.77 -1.15
N THR A 94 7.25 -5.13 -1.61
CA THR A 94 8.51 -4.53 -1.21
C THR A 94 9.20 -4.19 -2.52
N CYS A 95 8.83 -3.04 -3.09
CA CYS A 95 9.59 -2.48 -4.20
C CYS A 95 11.04 -2.25 -3.74
N PRO A 96 12.06 -2.94 -4.29
CA PRO A 96 13.45 -2.83 -3.82
C PRO A 96 14.00 -1.40 -3.96
N GLU A 97 13.51 -0.66 -4.95
CA GLU A 97 13.87 0.74 -5.19
C GLU A 97 13.50 1.65 -4.01
N LEU A 98 12.49 1.26 -3.22
CA LEU A 98 11.99 2.00 -2.06
C LEU A 98 12.54 1.48 -0.73
N ALA A 99 13.41 0.47 -0.73
CA ALA A 99 13.98 -0.06 0.49
C ALA A 99 14.79 1.04 1.21
N VAL A 100 14.39 1.33 2.45
CA VAL A 100 15.18 2.20 3.33
C VAL A 100 16.26 1.32 3.96
N GLU A 101 17.48 1.40 3.44
CA GLU A 101 18.61 0.62 3.95
C GLU A 101 18.78 0.87 5.45
N SER A 102 18.48 -0.16 6.24
CA SER A 102 18.64 -0.16 7.69
C SER A 102 19.94 -0.90 8.04
N SER A 103 21.06 -0.49 7.45
CA SER A 103 22.37 -1.10 7.72
C SER A 103 23.24 -0.14 8.54
N PRO A 104 23.71 -0.52 9.74
CA PRO A 104 24.70 0.24 10.50
C PRO A 104 26.12 -0.23 10.13
N SER A 105 26.46 -0.27 8.84
CA SER A 105 27.79 -0.71 8.41
C SER A 105 28.42 0.22 7.39
N SER A 106 29.44 0.92 7.90
CA SER A 106 30.64 1.41 7.22
C SER A 106 30.48 2.40 6.07
N SER A 107 30.85 3.65 6.41
CA SER A 107 31.55 4.58 5.52
C SER A 107 30.72 5.19 4.40
N GLU A 108 30.00 6.27 4.72
CA GLU A 108 30.21 7.63 4.18
C GLU A 108 29.04 8.52 4.64
N SER A 109 29.29 9.39 5.62
CA SER A 109 28.70 10.74 5.81
C SER A 109 27.19 11.01 5.60
N GLY A 110 26.33 10.00 5.48
CA GLY A 110 24.90 10.13 5.28
C GLY A 110 24.17 10.21 6.61
N HIS A 111 23.68 11.41 6.97
CA HIS A 111 22.73 11.51 8.07
C HIS A 111 21.48 10.66 7.75
N PRO A 112 20.85 10.01 8.74
CA PRO A 112 19.64 9.18 8.54
C PRO A 112 18.49 9.95 7.87
N GLU A 113 18.50 11.29 7.93
CA GLU A 113 17.57 12.15 7.19
C GLU A 113 17.75 12.07 5.67
N ALA A 114 18.97 11.92 5.15
CA ALA A 114 19.24 11.85 3.72
C ALA A 114 18.60 10.61 3.06
N HIS A 115 18.66 9.45 3.73
CA HIS A 115 18.01 8.22 3.24
C HIS A 115 16.48 8.34 3.19
N VAL A 116 15.88 9.10 4.10
CA VAL A 116 14.43 9.34 4.11
C VAL A 116 14.02 10.28 2.98
N VAL A 117 14.82 11.31 2.70
CA VAL A 117 14.62 12.21 1.56
C VAL A 117 14.60 11.41 0.26
N GLU A 118 15.63 10.59 0.03
CA GLU A 118 15.71 9.76 -1.17
C GLU A 118 14.56 8.76 -1.29
N ALA A 119 14.13 8.14 -0.19
CA ALA A 119 13.02 7.19 -0.20
C ALA A 119 11.70 7.86 -0.62
N VAL A 120 11.43 9.09 -0.16
CA VAL A 120 10.25 9.86 -0.57
C VAL A 120 10.35 10.29 -2.03
N ASP A 121 11.50 10.75 -2.48
CA ASP A 121 11.69 11.19 -3.86
C ASP A 121 11.53 10.00 -4.84
N ARG A 122 12.12 8.84 -4.52
CA ARG A 122 11.92 7.59 -5.28
C ARG A 122 10.48 7.11 -5.26
N LEU A 123 9.78 7.25 -4.12
CA LEU A 123 8.37 6.89 -4.00
C LEU A 123 7.49 7.69 -4.97
N LEU A 124 7.71 9.00 -5.04
CA LEU A 124 6.96 9.88 -5.93
C LEU A 124 7.28 9.58 -7.40
N ASP A 125 8.56 9.36 -7.73
CA ASP A 125 8.98 8.99 -9.09
C ASP A 125 8.37 7.66 -9.54
N LEU A 126 8.36 6.65 -8.65
CA LEU A 126 7.71 5.38 -8.93
C LEU A 126 6.20 5.56 -9.17
N GLY A 127 5.53 6.40 -8.37
CA GLY A 127 4.12 6.74 -8.58
C GLY A 127 3.84 7.32 -9.96
N LEU A 128 4.73 8.21 -10.45
CA LEU A 128 4.64 8.79 -11.78
C LEU A 128 4.90 7.75 -12.88
N ARG A 129 5.97 6.95 -12.76
CA ARG A 129 6.28 5.86 -13.73
C ARG A 129 5.13 4.85 -13.84
N MET A 130 4.51 4.51 -12.71
CA MET A 130 3.35 3.60 -12.65
C MET A 130 2.02 4.27 -13.02
N ARG A 131 2.01 5.56 -13.38
CA ARG A 131 0.82 6.34 -13.72
C ARG A 131 -0.26 6.30 -12.64
N ALA A 132 0.15 6.38 -11.37
CA ALA A 132 -0.77 6.45 -10.26
C ALA A 132 -1.49 7.82 -10.24
N SER A 133 -2.81 7.81 -9.99
CA SER A 133 -3.55 9.05 -9.76
C SER A 133 -3.32 9.58 -8.33
N ASP A 134 -3.17 8.67 -7.37
CA ASP A 134 -3.01 8.99 -5.96
C ASP A 134 -2.08 7.98 -5.29
N ILE A 135 -1.24 8.49 -4.41
CA ILE A 135 -0.36 7.72 -3.52
C ILE A 135 -0.93 7.82 -2.11
N HIS A 136 -1.18 6.68 -1.49
CA HIS A 136 -1.70 6.55 -0.15
C HIS A 136 -0.62 5.97 0.74
N LEU A 137 -0.24 6.71 1.80
CA LEU A 137 0.60 6.18 2.87
C LEU A 137 -0.26 5.95 4.12
N GLU A 138 -0.48 4.67 4.45
CA GLU A 138 -1.47 4.22 5.42
C GLU A 138 -0.80 3.56 6.63
N PRO A 139 -0.85 4.19 7.82
CA PRO A 139 -0.29 3.60 9.01
C PRO A 139 -1.17 2.48 9.56
N GLN A 140 -0.58 1.32 9.80
CA GLN A 140 -1.19 0.20 10.49
C GLN A 140 -0.48 -0.12 11.80
N ARG A 141 -0.99 -1.10 12.54
CA ARG A 141 -0.44 -1.52 13.84
C ARG A 141 1.04 -1.92 13.75
N GLN A 142 1.42 -2.64 12.70
CA GLN A 142 2.76 -3.24 12.56
C GLN A 142 3.57 -2.75 11.34
N GLY A 143 3.09 -1.74 10.61
CA GLY A 143 3.78 -1.24 9.42
C GLY A 143 3.17 0.04 8.85
N PHE A 144 3.79 0.54 7.78
CA PHE A 144 3.37 1.74 7.07
C PHE A 144 3.26 1.46 5.57
N PHE A 145 2.03 1.28 5.11
CA PHE A 145 1.73 0.77 3.78
C PHE A 145 1.71 1.89 2.75
N VAL A 146 2.31 1.63 1.60
CA VAL A 146 2.22 2.46 0.41
C VAL A 146 1.28 1.78 -0.57
N ARG A 147 0.22 2.48 -0.96
CA ARG A 147 -0.72 2.02 -1.98
C ARG A 147 -0.86 3.05 -3.08
N PHE A 148 -0.85 2.60 -4.32
CA PHE A 148 -1.12 3.47 -5.47
C PHE A 148 -2.50 3.19 -6.01
N ARG A 149 -3.22 4.26 -6.36
CA ARG A 149 -4.42 4.16 -7.18
C ARG A 149 -4.01 4.22 -8.64
N ILE A 150 -4.08 3.08 -9.33
CA ILE A 150 -3.72 2.95 -10.75
C ILE A 150 -4.99 2.50 -11.47
N ASP A 151 -5.43 3.27 -12.47
CA ASP A 151 -6.66 3.02 -13.22
C ASP A 151 -7.90 2.84 -12.32
N GLY A 152 -7.96 3.61 -11.23
CA GLY A 152 -9.06 3.56 -10.25
C GLY A 152 -8.94 2.44 -9.21
N VAL A 153 -7.99 1.51 -9.34
CA VAL A 153 -7.80 0.38 -8.42
C VAL A 153 -6.63 0.65 -7.47
N LEU A 154 -6.85 0.44 -6.16
CA LEU A 154 -5.80 0.55 -5.14
C LEU A 154 -4.94 -0.71 -5.06
N LYS A 155 -3.66 -0.59 -5.41
CA LYS A 155 -2.65 -1.66 -5.32
C LYS A 155 -1.64 -1.35 -4.23
N THR A 156 -1.30 -2.33 -3.40
CA THR A 156 -0.22 -2.20 -2.40
C THR A 156 1.13 -2.36 -3.10
N ILE A 157 2.05 -1.41 -2.90
CA ILE A 157 3.31 -1.30 -3.65
C ILE A 157 4.54 -1.48 -2.75
N HIS A 158 4.47 -0.94 -1.53
CA HIS A 158 5.56 -1.05 -0.56
C HIS A 158 5.01 -1.11 0.88
N GLU A 159 5.74 -1.74 1.80
CA GLU A 159 5.52 -1.62 3.24
C GLU A 159 6.79 -1.11 3.92
N PHE A 160 6.75 0.14 4.39
CA PHE A 160 7.84 0.68 5.19
C PHE A 160 7.80 0.15 6.64
N PRO A 161 8.96 -0.04 7.29
CA PRO A 161 9.03 -0.34 8.72
C PRO A 161 8.32 0.74 9.54
N LYS A 162 7.60 0.31 10.59
CA LYS A 162 6.87 1.23 11.47
C LYS A 162 7.69 2.42 12.01
N PRO A 163 8.97 2.26 12.40
CA PRO A 163 9.80 3.38 12.86
C PRO A 163 10.06 4.46 11.80
N ALA A 164 10.04 4.12 10.51
CA ALA A 164 10.29 5.07 9.42
C ALA A 164 9.13 6.04 9.19
N GLN A 165 7.92 5.71 9.67
CA GLN A 165 6.70 6.48 9.43
C GLN A 165 6.84 7.97 9.80
N SER A 166 7.34 8.29 11.00
CA SER A 166 7.40 9.68 11.45
C SER A 166 8.33 10.53 10.57
N SER A 167 9.46 9.96 10.16
CA SER A 167 10.43 10.66 9.32
C SER A 167 9.89 10.89 7.92
N ILE A 168 9.21 9.89 7.33
CA ILE A 168 8.55 10.02 6.03
C ILE A 168 7.45 11.09 6.06
N CYS A 169 6.57 11.06 7.07
CA CYS A 169 5.51 12.06 7.21
C CYS A 169 6.09 13.48 7.41
N SER A 170 7.14 13.63 8.22
CA SER A 170 7.82 14.92 8.39
C SER A 170 8.43 15.41 7.08
N ARG A 171 9.13 14.56 6.32
CA ARG A 171 9.69 14.92 5.00
C ARG A 171 8.61 15.40 4.04
N ILE A 172 7.47 14.71 3.99
CA ILE A 172 6.33 15.09 3.15
C ILE A 172 5.75 16.44 3.59
N LYS A 173 5.60 16.68 4.89
CA LYS A 173 5.12 17.97 5.42
C LYS A 173 6.05 19.14 5.07
N VAL A 174 7.36 18.93 5.18
CA VAL A 174 8.37 19.94 4.82
C VAL A 174 8.25 20.31 3.34
N MET A 175 8.19 19.33 2.43
CA MET A 175 8.11 19.62 0.99
C MET A 175 6.80 20.31 0.58
N SER A 176 5.74 20.17 1.37
CA SER A 176 4.43 20.77 1.09
C SER A 176 4.14 22.05 1.89
N GLY A 177 5.11 22.55 2.67
CA GLY A 177 4.95 23.73 3.51
C GLY A 177 3.97 23.57 4.69
N MET A 178 3.77 22.35 5.18
CA MET A 178 2.92 22.05 6.34
C MET A 178 3.70 22.14 7.66
N ASP A 179 2.99 22.28 8.78
CA ASP A 179 3.60 22.30 10.12
C ASP A 179 3.97 20.88 10.56
N ILE A 180 5.28 20.64 10.73
CA ILE A 180 5.84 19.35 11.17
C ILE A 180 5.54 19.03 12.63
N THR A 181 5.27 20.05 13.45
CA THR A 181 5.02 19.90 14.89
C THR A 181 3.58 19.51 15.18
N GLU A 182 2.64 19.96 14.35
CA GLU A 182 1.23 19.61 14.48
C GLU A 182 0.94 18.25 13.83
N ARG A 183 0.33 17.33 14.60
CA ARG A 183 0.02 15.96 14.20
C ARG A 183 -1.38 15.50 14.60
N ARG A 184 -2.16 16.39 15.21
CA ARG A 184 -3.49 16.12 15.80
C ARG A 184 -4.61 16.71 14.96
N LEU A 185 -4.30 17.58 14.00
CA LEU A 185 -5.25 18.19 13.09
C LEU A 185 -4.94 17.76 11.65
N PRO A 186 -5.96 17.62 10.79
CA PRO A 186 -5.74 17.48 9.36
C PRO A 186 -4.98 18.69 8.82
N GLN A 187 -4.08 18.46 7.86
CA GLN A 187 -3.36 19.53 7.17
C GLN A 187 -3.35 19.26 5.67
N ASP A 188 -3.46 20.32 4.89
CA ASP A 188 -3.37 20.29 3.44
C ASP A 188 -2.19 21.15 2.98
N GLY A 189 -1.51 20.70 1.95
CA GLY A 189 -0.40 21.39 1.34
C GLY A 189 -0.29 21.07 -0.15
N GLN A 190 0.60 21.79 -0.82
CA GLN A 190 0.88 21.61 -2.24
C GLN A 190 2.38 21.60 -2.46
N ALA A 191 2.83 20.82 -3.43
CA ALA A 191 4.24 20.76 -3.79
C ALA A 191 4.37 20.62 -5.31
N GLY A 192 5.41 21.23 -5.88
CA GLY A 192 5.83 20.97 -7.26
C GLY A 192 6.94 19.93 -7.26
N MET A 193 6.82 18.90 -8.08
CA MET A 193 7.88 17.91 -8.30
C MET A 193 8.37 17.99 -9.76
N PRO A 194 9.65 18.30 -10.00
CA PRO A 194 10.22 18.19 -11.34
C PRO A 194 10.26 16.71 -11.74
N HIS A 195 9.76 16.40 -12.93
CA HIS A 195 9.83 15.07 -13.51
C HIS A 195 9.98 15.19 -15.02
N GLN A 196 11.11 14.70 -15.56
CA GLN A 196 11.51 14.93 -16.95
C GLN A 196 11.53 16.44 -17.25
N ASP A 197 10.86 16.87 -18.33
CA ASP A 197 10.84 18.28 -18.78
C ASP A 197 9.64 19.08 -18.22
N LYS A 198 8.92 18.54 -17.23
CA LYS A 198 7.73 19.20 -16.65
C LYS A 198 7.74 19.21 -15.13
N VAL A 199 7.02 20.17 -14.56
CA VAL A 199 6.74 20.23 -13.12
C VAL A 199 5.35 19.65 -12.88
N ILE A 200 5.30 18.54 -12.14
CA ILE A 200 4.06 17.91 -11.72
C ILE A 200 3.55 18.60 -10.45
N ASP A 201 2.25 18.87 -10.43
CA ASP A 201 1.58 19.48 -9.28
C ASP A 201 1.09 18.36 -8.35
N LEU A 202 1.48 18.43 -7.08
CA LEU A 202 1.09 17.48 -6.05
C LEU A 202 0.19 18.19 -5.04
N ARG A 203 -0.97 17.59 -4.76
CA ARG A 203 -1.80 17.99 -3.62
C ARG A 203 -1.67 16.95 -2.52
N ILE A 204 -1.29 17.41 -1.33
CA ILE A 204 -0.93 16.52 -0.23
C ILE A 204 -1.85 16.84 0.94
N SER A 205 -2.50 15.81 1.47
CA SER A 205 -3.32 15.91 2.67
C SER A 205 -2.80 14.93 3.71
N THR A 206 -2.76 15.37 4.96
CA THR A 206 -2.43 14.54 6.12
C THR A 206 -3.63 14.48 7.06
N LEU A 207 -3.90 13.29 7.60
CA LEU A 207 -5.00 13.05 8.53
C LEU A 207 -4.49 12.27 9.75
N PRO A 208 -4.73 12.76 10.98
CA PRO A 208 -4.40 12.01 12.19
C PRO A 208 -5.23 10.72 12.28
N GLY A 209 -4.59 9.62 12.69
CA GLY A 209 -5.24 8.32 12.84
C GLY A 209 -4.72 7.55 14.05
N LYS A 210 -5.41 6.44 14.39
CA LYS A 210 -5.11 5.60 15.56
C LYS A 210 -3.66 5.11 15.62
N TYR A 211 -3.07 4.81 14.46
CA TYR A 211 -1.71 4.29 14.34
C TYR A 211 -0.71 5.35 13.85
N GLY A 212 -1.10 6.62 13.88
CA GLY A 212 -0.33 7.77 13.39
C GLY A 212 -0.97 8.41 12.16
N GLU A 213 -0.21 9.27 11.49
CA GLU A 213 -0.74 10.12 10.41
C GLU A 213 -0.84 9.37 9.09
N LYS A 214 -2.03 9.39 8.48
CA LYS A 214 -2.27 8.96 7.11
C LYS A 214 -1.92 10.11 6.18
N VAL A 215 -1.27 9.80 5.07
CA VAL A 215 -0.93 10.78 4.03
C VAL A 215 -1.56 10.34 2.71
N VAL A 216 -2.14 11.29 1.99
CA VAL A 216 -2.65 11.08 0.63
C VAL A 216 -2.04 12.15 -0.26
N ILE A 217 -1.43 11.73 -1.36
CA ILE A 217 -0.82 12.58 -2.37
C ILE A 217 -1.58 12.37 -3.66
N ARG A 218 -2.25 13.40 -4.16
CA ARG A 218 -2.84 13.39 -5.50
C ARG A 218 -1.85 13.95 -6.50
N ILE A 219 -1.61 13.18 -7.55
CA ILE A 219 -0.72 13.57 -8.65
C ILE A 219 -1.58 14.23 -9.73
N LEU A 220 -1.33 15.51 -9.99
CA LEU A 220 -2.02 16.28 -11.02
C LEU A 220 -1.07 16.54 -12.18
N ASP A 221 -1.16 15.69 -13.20
CA ASP A 221 -0.48 15.92 -14.47
C ASP A 221 -1.27 16.93 -15.32
N LYS A 222 -0.92 18.21 -15.20
CA LYS A 222 -1.57 19.32 -15.94
C LYS A 222 -1.47 19.16 -17.46
N SER A 223 -0.58 18.31 -17.98
CA SER A 223 -0.44 18.09 -19.43
C SER A 223 -1.64 17.36 -20.06
N GLY A 224 -2.37 16.55 -19.29
CA GLY A 224 -3.59 15.88 -19.77
C GLY A 224 -4.82 16.80 -19.89
N LEU A 225 -4.80 17.96 -19.21
CA LEU A 225 -5.92 18.91 -19.18
C LEU A 225 -5.96 19.84 -20.41
N ALA A 226 -4.97 19.77 -21.29
CA ALA A 226 -4.98 20.41 -22.60
C ALA A 226 -5.69 19.55 -23.66
N LEU A 227 -6.71 18.78 -23.26
CA LEU A 227 -7.66 18.19 -24.20
C LEU A 227 -8.51 19.34 -24.76
N GLY A 228 -8.17 19.83 -25.95
CA GLY A 228 -9.03 20.76 -26.68
C GLY A 228 -10.42 20.16 -26.89
N LEU A 229 -11.45 21.03 -26.99
CA LEU A 229 -12.86 20.64 -27.13
C LEU A 229 -13.07 19.57 -28.23
N GLU A 230 -12.26 19.64 -29.28
CA GLU A 230 -12.27 18.74 -30.45
C GLU A 230 -12.02 17.26 -30.10
N ARG A 231 -11.27 16.99 -29.02
CA ARG A 231 -10.93 15.63 -28.60
C ARG A 231 -11.94 14.99 -27.65
N LEU A 232 -13.01 15.72 -27.31
CA LEU A 232 -14.12 15.19 -26.50
C LEU A 232 -15.09 14.34 -27.32
N GLY A 233 -14.91 14.27 -28.65
CA GLY A 233 -15.70 13.42 -29.53
C GLY A 233 -17.05 14.01 -29.94
N PHE A 234 -17.21 15.33 -29.84
CA PHE A 234 -18.37 16.02 -30.41
C PHE A 234 -18.40 15.88 -31.93
N ASP A 235 -19.61 15.84 -32.49
CA ASP A 235 -19.76 16.11 -33.92
C ASP A 235 -19.51 17.60 -34.20
N ALA A 236 -19.09 17.93 -35.44
CA ALA A 236 -18.76 19.31 -35.80
C ALA A 236 -19.89 20.33 -35.49
N PRO A 237 -21.19 20.00 -35.71
CA PRO A 237 -22.28 20.90 -35.34
C PRO A 237 -22.40 21.14 -33.83
N MET A 238 -22.32 20.09 -33.00
CA MET A 238 -22.44 20.20 -31.55
C MET A 238 -21.25 20.97 -30.96
N GLN A 239 -20.05 20.75 -31.50
CA GLN A 239 -18.87 21.48 -31.08
C GLN A 239 -19.02 23.00 -31.28
N SER A 240 -19.45 23.44 -32.48
CA SER A 240 -19.67 24.86 -32.75
C SER A 240 -20.77 25.48 -31.87
N VAL A 241 -21.82 24.73 -31.55
CA VAL A 241 -22.85 25.19 -30.60
C VAL A 241 -22.24 25.39 -29.21
N PHE A 242 -21.46 24.42 -28.73
CA PHE A 242 -20.83 24.48 -27.42
C PHE A 242 -19.82 25.63 -27.32
N GLU A 243 -18.98 25.83 -28.34
CA GLU A 243 -18.04 26.96 -28.47
C GLU A 243 -18.77 28.30 -28.41
N SER A 244 -19.87 28.45 -29.16
CA SER A 244 -20.68 29.67 -29.16
C SER A 244 -21.37 29.97 -27.83
N LEU A 245 -21.55 28.96 -26.97
CA LEU A 245 -22.16 29.10 -25.65
C LEU A 245 -21.13 29.51 -24.59
N ILE A 246 -19.92 28.93 -24.63
CA ILE A 246 -18.85 29.26 -23.68
C ILE A 246 -18.26 30.66 -23.90
N GLU A 247 -18.35 31.20 -25.12
CA GLU A 247 -17.90 32.57 -25.45
C GLU A 247 -18.87 33.66 -24.99
N ARG A 248 -20.08 33.30 -24.53
CA ARG A 248 -21.06 34.29 -24.09
C ARG A 248 -20.63 34.94 -22.77
N PRO A 249 -20.82 36.26 -22.62
CA PRO A 249 -20.37 37.00 -21.43
C PRO A 249 -21.10 36.63 -20.14
N HIS A 250 -22.24 35.93 -20.22
CA HIS A 250 -23.02 35.46 -19.08
C HIS A 250 -23.98 34.36 -19.52
N GLY A 251 -24.22 33.39 -18.63
CA GLY A 251 -25.07 32.24 -18.87
C GLY A 251 -24.59 31.05 -18.06
N LEU A 252 -25.48 30.11 -17.77
CA LEU A 252 -25.17 28.86 -17.09
C LEU A 252 -25.40 27.71 -18.08
N ILE A 253 -24.38 26.87 -18.26
CA ILE A 253 -24.38 25.69 -19.12
C ILE A 253 -24.40 24.46 -18.20
N LEU A 254 -25.36 23.55 -18.40
CA LEU A 254 -25.52 22.31 -17.63
C LEU A 254 -25.30 21.09 -18.54
#